data_AF-A0A942Q7V9-F1
#
_entry.id   AF-A0A942Q7V9-F1
#
_cell.length_a   1.000
_cell.length_b   1.000
_cell.length_c   1.000
_cell.angle_alpha   90.00
_cell.angle_beta   90.00
_cell.angle_gamma   90.00
#
_symmetry.space_group_name_H-M   'P 1'
#
loop_
_entity.id
_entity.type
_entity.pdbx_description
1 polymer ?
#
loop_
_entity_poly.entity_id
_entity_poly.type
_entity_poly.pdbx_seq_one_letter_code
_entity_poly.pdbx_strand_id
1 'polypeptide(L)'
;MMHFLVTVYDDGMKKHLILAFSLLVSQRAFPDAVLANSYWGEAAKYAGINVATLYGIAVHESGMHWSDGSFRPWPWTLNVNKGNEGVQAGPRRYASRQAAEAALADLIKKGIRNVDVGIMQVNLYWHADKVEKEIDLLDPRTNIRVAADYLKDLKTNRNITKTVSDYHSPSNPARGIDYVGKIKRYEKIINEKIK
;
A
#
# COMPACT_ATOMS: atom_id res chain seq x y z
N MET A 1 24.00 28.91 77.04
CA MET A 1 22.57 28.76 76.79
C MET A 1 21.96 30.13 76.63
N MET A 2 21.84 30.63 75.40
CA MET A 2 20.76 31.54 75.01
C MET A 2 20.66 31.51 73.49
N HIS A 3 19.44 31.28 73.03
CA HIS A 3 19.08 30.87 71.69
C HIS A 3 19.05 32.05 70.70
N PHE A 4 19.29 31.69 69.45
CA PHE A 4 18.98 32.47 68.26
C PHE A 4 17.50 32.89 68.22
N LEU A 5 17.26 34.15 67.89
CA LEU A 5 16.09 34.60 67.15
C LEU A 5 16.49 35.88 66.41
N VAL A 6 16.94 35.71 65.17
CA VAL A 6 17.03 36.82 64.21
C VAL A 6 15.91 36.59 63.22
N THR A 7 14.93 37.48 63.32
CA THR A 7 13.84 37.71 62.37
C THR A 7 14.44 37.94 60.98
N VAL A 8 14.15 37.06 60.02
CA VAL A 8 14.48 37.33 58.62
C VAL A 8 13.38 38.22 58.07
N TYR A 9 13.76 39.45 57.74
CA TYR A 9 12.92 40.41 57.02
C TYR A 9 12.70 39.92 55.59
N ASP A 10 11.43 39.96 55.17
CA ASP A 10 10.95 39.75 53.81
C ASP A 10 11.45 40.88 52.90
N ASP A 11 12.26 40.53 51.89
CA ASP A 11 12.64 41.43 50.81
C ASP A 11 12.51 40.70 49.46
N GLY A 12 11.27 40.64 48.98
CA GLY A 12 10.92 41.40 47.78
C GLY A 12 11.42 40.92 46.42
N MET A 13 12.15 39.80 46.29
CA MET A 13 12.49 39.24 44.98
C MET A 13 12.15 37.76 44.87
N LYS A 14 10.94 37.48 44.36
CA LYS A 14 10.56 36.15 43.87
C LYS A 14 11.54 35.73 42.77
N LYS A 15 12.49 34.87 43.13
CA LYS A 15 13.31 34.13 42.16
C LYS A 15 12.38 33.19 41.41
N HIS A 16 11.82 33.65 40.30
CA HIS A 16 11.10 32.80 39.37
C HIS A 16 12.12 31.86 38.72
N LEU A 17 12.27 30.68 39.31
CA LEU A 17 12.94 29.56 38.69
C LEU A 17 12.05 29.14 37.51
N ILE A 18 12.30 29.72 36.33
CA ILE A 18 11.65 29.27 35.10
C ILE A 18 12.30 27.92 34.77
N LEU A 19 11.69 26.84 35.25
CA LEU A 19 11.93 25.51 34.73
C LEU A 19 11.42 25.54 33.28
N ALA A 20 12.33 25.75 32.32
CA ALA A 20 12.04 25.54 30.92
C ALA A 20 11.82 24.04 30.73
N PHE A 21 10.57 23.60 30.85
CA PHE A 21 10.14 22.28 30.40
C PHE A 21 10.25 22.31 28.87
N SER A 22 11.42 21.96 28.34
CA SER A 22 11.56 21.66 26.93
C SER A 22 10.67 20.45 26.66
N LEU A 23 9.45 20.74 26.20
CA LEU A 23 8.56 19.74 25.64
C LEU A 23 9.31 19.14 24.45
N LEU A 24 9.95 17.99 24.66
CA LEU A 24 10.31 17.09 23.58
C LEU A 24 8.97 16.60 23.00
N VAL A 25 8.37 17.42 22.14
CA VAL A 25 7.39 16.95 21.18
C VAL A 25 8.17 15.99 20.30
N SER A 26 8.13 14.71 20.65
CA SER A 26 8.55 13.66 19.74
C SER A 26 7.63 13.82 18.54
N GLN A 27 8.14 14.42 17.47
CA GLN A 27 7.42 14.46 16.20
C GLN A 27 7.32 13.01 15.75
N ARG A 28 6.23 12.34 16.12
CA ARG A 28 5.82 11.14 15.39
C ARG A 28 5.58 11.63 13.98
N ALA A 29 6.51 11.34 13.07
CA ALA A 29 6.23 11.46 11.65
C ALA A 29 4.95 10.67 11.40
N PHE A 30 3.88 11.37 11.04
CA PHE A 30 2.59 10.75 10.78
C PHE A 30 2.79 9.63 9.75
N PRO A 31 2.25 8.43 9.96
CA PRO A 31 2.36 7.36 8.97
C PRO A 31 1.87 7.74 7.55
N ASP A 32 1.16 8.86 7.38
CA ASP A 32 0.69 9.45 6.12
C ASP A 32 1.91 9.99 5.39
N ALA A 33 2.80 10.65 6.13
CA ALA A 33 4.11 11.06 5.65
C ALA A 33 5.00 9.84 5.36
N VAL A 34 4.90 8.74 6.11
CA VAL A 34 5.69 7.53 5.83
C VAL A 34 5.28 6.89 4.50
N LEU A 35 3.99 6.67 4.26
CA LEU A 35 3.52 6.16 2.96
C LEU A 35 3.76 7.17 1.84
N ALA A 36 3.48 8.46 2.07
CA ALA A 36 3.67 9.50 1.07
C ALA A 36 5.15 9.73 0.69
N ASN A 37 6.09 9.51 1.62
CA ASN A 37 7.53 9.60 1.37
C ASN A 37 8.16 8.24 0.98
N SER A 38 7.33 7.23 0.68
CA SER A 38 7.76 5.93 0.18
C SER A 38 7.55 5.81 -1.33
N TYR A 39 7.99 4.70 -1.92
CA TYR A 39 7.71 4.38 -3.32
C TYR A 39 6.21 4.35 -3.65
N TRP A 40 5.35 4.02 -2.68
CA TRP A 40 3.89 4.11 -2.85
C TRP A 40 3.43 5.55 -3.10
N GLY A 41 4.00 6.52 -2.38
CA GLY A 41 3.68 7.93 -2.55
C GLY A 41 4.16 8.47 -3.90
N GLU A 42 5.36 8.09 -4.33
CA GLU A 42 5.88 8.42 -5.67
C GLU A 42 4.97 7.88 -6.78
N ALA A 43 4.61 6.59 -6.71
CA ALA A 43 3.75 5.94 -7.69
C ALA A 43 2.32 6.50 -7.69
N ALA A 44 1.75 6.77 -6.51
CA ALA A 44 0.41 7.36 -6.38
C ALA A 44 0.38 8.78 -6.95
N LYS A 45 1.41 9.59 -6.68
CA LYS A 45 1.56 10.93 -7.26
C LYS A 45 1.67 10.86 -8.78
N TYR A 46 2.43 9.89 -9.31
CA TYR A 46 2.58 9.68 -10.75
C TYR A 46 1.26 9.29 -11.44
N ALA A 47 0.47 8.39 -10.86
CA ALA A 47 -0.89 8.07 -11.30
C ALA A 47 -1.89 9.23 -11.01
N GLY A 48 -1.52 10.14 -10.12
CA GLY A 48 -2.33 11.25 -9.63
C GLY A 48 -3.58 10.78 -8.87
N ILE A 49 -3.39 9.78 -8.01
CA ILE A 49 -4.38 9.29 -7.04
C ILE A 49 -3.82 9.47 -5.62
N ASN A 50 -4.66 9.33 -4.59
CA ASN A 50 -4.18 9.36 -3.21
C ASN A 50 -3.35 8.09 -2.91
N VAL A 51 -2.29 8.19 -2.10
CA VAL A 51 -1.47 7.05 -1.70
C VAL A 51 -2.26 5.98 -0.94
N ALA A 52 -3.22 6.38 -0.13
CA ALA A 52 -4.15 5.46 0.55
C ALA A 52 -5.04 4.72 -0.45
N THR A 53 -5.42 5.34 -1.58
CA THR A 53 -6.15 4.67 -2.67
C THR A 53 -5.28 3.60 -3.31
N LEU A 54 -4.04 3.94 -3.70
CA LEU A 54 -3.13 2.99 -4.34
C LEU A 54 -2.80 1.81 -3.43
N TYR A 55 -2.52 2.08 -2.15
CA TYR A 55 -2.26 1.03 -1.17
C TYR A 55 -3.51 0.21 -0.86
N GLY A 56 -4.69 0.84 -0.81
CA GLY A 56 -5.98 0.17 -0.66
C GLY A 56 -6.28 -0.80 -1.80
N ILE A 57 -5.94 -0.44 -3.04
CA ILE A 57 -5.97 -1.35 -4.19
C ILE A 57 -5.07 -2.56 -3.92
N ALA A 58 -3.80 -2.35 -3.58
CA ALA A 58 -2.87 -3.44 -3.29
C ALA A 58 -3.38 -4.40 -2.20
N VAL A 59 -3.97 -3.85 -1.13
CA VAL A 59 -4.55 -4.62 -0.02
C VAL A 59 -5.76 -5.42 -0.49
N HIS A 60 -6.61 -4.86 -1.34
CA HIS A 60 -7.74 -5.60 -1.87
C HIS A 60 -7.31 -6.72 -2.82
N GLU A 61 -6.36 -6.42 -3.71
CA GLU A 61 -5.87 -7.33 -4.75
C GLU A 61 -5.07 -8.49 -4.18
N SER A 62 -4.20 -8.23 -3.20
CA SER A 62 -3.25 -9.23 -2.70
C SER A 62 -3.10 -9.27 -1.18
N GLY A 63 -3.98 -8.64 -0.40
CA GLY A 63 -3.89 -8.65 1.06
C GLY A 63 -3.86 -10.05 1.67
N MET A 64 -2.93 -10.27 2.60
CA MET A 64 -2.79 -11.49 3.40
C MET A 64 -2.32 -11.15 4.82
N HIS A 65 -2.56 -12.05 5.76
CA HIS A 65 -1.93 -11.99 7.07
C HIS A 65 -0.47 -12.43 7.01
N TRP A 66 0.42 -11.60 7.52
CA TRP A 66 1.84 -11.90 7.70
C TRP A 66 2.09 -12.55 9.05
N SER A 67 3.25 -13.17 9.23
CA SER A 67 3.65 -13.82 10.48
C SER A 67 3.72 -12.85 11.67
N ASP A 68 3.93 -11.56 11.42
CA ASP A 68 3.89 -10.49 12.42
C ASP A 68 2.46 -10.06 12.80
N GLY A 69 1.43 -10.75 12.29
CA GLY A 69 0.02 -10.46 12.52
C GLY A 69 -0.54 -9.32 11.67
N SER A 70 0.29 -8.60 10.92
CA SER A 70 -0.16 -7.50 10.07
C SER A 70 -0.92 -8.02 8.84
N PHE A 71 -1.96 -7.28 8.43
CA PHE A 71 -2.65 -7.49 7.15
C PHE A 71 -2.15 -6.46 6.15
N ARG A 72 -1.37 -6.90 5.17
CA ARG A 72 -0.76 -6.06 4.14
C ARG A 72 -0.61 -6.83 2.82
N PRO A 73 -0.38 -6.14 1.69
CA PRO A 73 -0.31 -6.80 0.38
C PRO A 73 0.77 -7.89 0.33
N TRP A 74 0.51 -8.99 -0.38
CA TRP A 74 1.39 -10.15 -0.48
C TRP A 74 1.98 -10.27 -1.89
N PRO A 75 3.29 -10.09 -2.07
CA PRO A 75 3.88 -9.95 -3.41
C PRO A 75 3.94 -11.25 -4.20
N TRP A 76 3.87 -12.42 -3.54
CA TRP A 76 4.00 -13.72 -4.20
C TRP A 76 2.62 -14.33 -4.45
N THR A 77 1.79 -13.58 -5.17
CA THR A 77 0.41 -13.91 -5.51
C THR A 77 0.26 -14.08 -7.00
N LEU A 78 -0.33 -15.20 -7.44
CA LEU A 78 -0.71 -15.44 -8.83
C LEU A 78 -2.21 -15.76 -8.88
N ASN A 79 -2.95 -15.16 -9.80
CA ASN A 79 -4.34 -15.53 -10.06
C ASN A 79 -4.50 -15.98 -11.51
N VAL A 80 -4.80 -17.26 -11.74
CA VAL A 80 -5.04 -17.76 -13.10
C VAL A 80 -6.49 -17.46 -13.45
N ASN A 81 -6.72 -16.47 -14.32
CA ASN A 81 -8.07 -16.07 -14.72
C ASN A 81 -8.76 -17.12 -15.60
N LYS A 82 -7.99 -17.81 -16.44
CA LYS A 82 -8.47 -18.89 -17.28
C LYS A 82 -7.47 -20.04 -17.27
N GLY A 83 -7.89 -21.17 -16.69
CA GLY A 83 -7.15 -22.42 -16.69
C GLY A 83 -7.23 -23.16 -18.04
N ASN A 84 -6.59 -24.31 -18.08
CA ASN A 84 -6.66 -25.29 -19.17
C ASN A 84 -6.63 -26.71 -18.60
N GLU A 85 -6.54 -27.72 -19.47
CA GLU A 85 -6.39 -29.09 -19.02
C GLU A 85 -5.15 -29.24 -18.12
N GLY A 86 -5.35 -29.70 -16.89
CA GLY A 86 -4.28 -29.86 -15.90
C GLY A 86 -3.93 -28.61 -15.09
N VAL A 87 -4.53 -27.44 -15.36
CA VAL A 87 -4.34 -26.22 -14.55
C VAL A 87 -5.66 -25.52 -14.28
N GLN A 88 -6.08 -25.49 -13.02
CA GLN A 88 -7.32 -24.83 -12.59
C GLN A 88 -7.20 -23.29 -12.59
N ALA A 89 -8.31 -22.59 -12.82
CA ALA A 89 -8.39 -21.15 -12.57
C ALA A 89 -8.39 -20.86 -11.06
N GLY A 90 -7.98 -19.66 -10.68
CA GLY A 90 -8.08 -19.14 -9.31
C GLY A 90 -6.76 -18.68 -8.69
N PRO A 91 -6.86 -18.12 -7.46
CA PRO A 91 -5.74 -17.51 -6.76
C PRO A 91 -4.81 -18.56 -6.16
N ARG A 92 -3.52 -18.23 -6.13
CA ARG A 92 -2.42 -19.03 -5.58
C ARG A 92 -1.49 -18.10 -4.82
N ARG A 93 -1.14 -18.49 -3.60
CA ARG A 93 -0.25 -17.73 -2.72
C ARG A 93 0.97 -18.58 -2.41
N TYR A 94 2.15 -18.00 -2.59
CA TYR A 94 3.42 -18.70 -2.40
C TYR A 94 4.16 -18.10 -1.20
N ALA A 95 4.93 -18.93 -0.50
CA ALA A 95 5.67 -18.53 0.70
C ALA A 95 6.95 -17.73 0.39
N SER A 96 7.42 -17.75 -0.86
CA SER A 96 8.65 -17.07 -1.27
C SER A 96 8.59 -16.62 -2.72
N ARG A 97 9.51 -15.69 -3.06
CA ARG A 97 9.70 -15.20 -4.43
C ARG A 97 10.03 -16.35 -5.38
N GLN A 98 10.97 -17.21 -5.01
CA GLN A 98 11.44 -18.32 -5.84
C GLN A 98 10.31 -19.30 -6.17
N ALA A 99 9.44 -19.59 -5.20
CA ALA A 99 8.29 -20.47 -5.42
C ALA A 99 7.27 -19.87 -6.39
N ALA A 100 7.00 -18.56 -6.28
CA ALA A 100 6.13 -17.86 -7.22
C ALA A 100 6.76 -17.75 -8.63
N GLU A 101 8.06 -17.49 -8.73
CA GLU A 101 8.78 -17.42 -10.00
C GLU A 101 8.75 -18.77 -10.73
N ALA A 102 9.03 -19.87 -10.01
CA ALA A 102 8.96 -21.22 -10.57
C ALA A 102 7.54 -21.56 -11.06
N ALA A 103 6.52 -21.22 -10.27
CA ALA A 103 5.14 -21.46 -10.66
C ALA A 103 4.70 -20.60 -11.85
N LEU A 104 5.09 -19.33 -11.90
CA LEU A 104 4.80 -18.45 -13.02
C LEU A 104 5.47 -18.95 -14.31
N ALA A 105 6.74 -19.35 -14.22
CA ALA A 105 7.46 -19.93 -15.36
C ALA A 105 6.80 -21.21 -15.88
N ASP A 106 6.31 -22.08 -14.99
CA ASP A 106 5.57 -23.29 -15.37
C ASP A 106 4.23 -22.96 -16.06
N LEU A 107 3.48 -21.98 -15.55
CA LEU A 107 2.24 -21.49 -16.19
C LEU A 107 2.51 -20.98 -17.61
N ILE A 108 3.54 -20.16 -17.78
CA ILE A 108 3.94 -19.61 -19.08
C ILE A 108 4.34 -20.74 -20.04
N LYS A 109 5.15 -21.70 -19.58
CA LYS A 109 5.54 -22.87 -20.37
C LYS A 109 4.35 -23.71 -20.85
N LYS A 110 3.27 -23.74 -20.06
CA LYS A 110 2.00 -24.39 -20.39
C LYS A 110 1.07 -23.53 -21.25
N GLY A 111 1.53 -22.37 -21.73
CA GLY A 111 0.76 -21.44 -22.54
C GLY A 111 -0.27 -20.61 -21.78
N ILE A 112 -0.23 -20.61 -20.44
CA ILE A 112 -1.18 -19.90 -19.59
C ILE A 112 -0.62 -18.51 -19.27
N ARG A 113 -1.12 -17.49 -19.97
CA ARG A 113 -0.66 -16.11 -19.84
C ARG A 113 -1.68 -15.16 -19.22
N ASN A 114 -2.97 -15.52 -19.21
CA ASN A 114 -4.00 -14.73 -18.55
C ASN A 114 -3.94 -14.96 -17.03
N VAL A 115 -2.92 -14.37 -16.42
CA VAL A 115 -2.55 -14.53 -15.02
C VAL A 115 -2.32 -13.14 -14.41
N ASP A 116 -3.00 -12.84 -13.30
CA ASP A 116 -2.69 -11.64 -12.53
C ASP A 116 -1.52 -11.94 -11.59
N VAL A 117 -0.53 -11.05 -11.58
CA VAL A 117 0.75 -11.27 -10.92
C VAL A 117 1.00 -10.18 -9.88
N GLY A 118 1.45 -10.60 -8.71
CA GLY A 118 2.10 -9.72 -7.75
C GLY A 118 1.16 -8.91 -6.88
N ILE A 119 1.75 -7.91 -6.23
CA ILE A 119 1.15 -7.13 -5.15
C ILE A 119 -0.06 -6.28 -5.59
N MET A 120 -0.11 -5.90 -6.87
CA MET A 120 -1.18 -5.13 -7.50
C MET A 120 -2.05 -5.97 -8.45
N GLN A 121 -1.79 -7.28 -8.57
CA GLN A 121 -2.48 -8.17 -9.52
C GLN A 121 -2.45 -7.63 -10.97
N VAL A 122 -1.26 -7.22 -11.42
CA VAL A 122 -1.04 -6.81 -12.82
C VAL A 122 -1.18 -8.02 -13.73
N ASN A 123 -2.07 -7.94 -14.71
CA ASN A 123 -2.30 -9.05 -15.63
C ASN A 123 -1.16 -9.19 -16.66
N LEU A 124 -0.53 -10.36 -16.67
CA LEU A 124 0.60 -10.68 -17.55
C LEU A 124 0.22 -10.62 -19.03
N TYR A 125 -0.97 -11.06 -19.42
CA TYR A 125 -1.39 -11.09 -20.82
C TYR A 125 -1.46 -9.67 -21.41
N TRP A 126 -1.89 -8.68 -20.62
CA TRP A 126 -2.09 -7.31 -21.08
C TRP A 126 -0.86 -6.40 -20.91
N HIS A 127 0.04 -6.71 -19.97
CA HIS A 127 1.10 -5.79 -19.56
C HIS A 127 2.52 -6.37 -19.64
N ALA A 128 2.70 -7.52 -20.30
CA ALA A 128 4.03 -8.10 -20.50
C ALA A 128 4.99 -7.17 -21.24
N ASP A 129 4.49 -6.25 -22.09
CA ASP A 129 5.31 -5.25 -22.80
C ASP A 129 5.93 -4.20 -21.87
N LYS A 130 5.48 -4.10 -20.61
CA LYS A 130 5.95 -3.12 -19.63
C LYS A 130 7.15 -3.59 -18.81
N VAL A 131 7.64 -4.80 -19.05
CA VAL A 131 8.74 -5.44 -18.31
C VAL A 131 9.70 -6.16 -19.26
N GLU A 132 10.97 -6.29 -18.88
CA GLU A 132 11.95 -7.03 -19.66
C GLU A 132 11.72 -8.55 -19.55
N LYS A 133 11.40 -9.02 -18.35
CA LYS A 133 11.05 -10.41 -18.09
C LYS A 133 9.71 -10.48 -17.38
N GLU A 134 8.89 -11.46 -17.76
CA GLU A 134 7.55 -11.66 -17.21
C GLU A 134 7.56 -11.90 -15.69
N ILE A 135 8.63 -12.54 -15.20
CA ILE A 135 8.86 -12.77 -13.77
C ILE A 135 9.12 -11.48 -12.98
N ASP A 136 9.49 -10.37 -13.64
CA ASP A 136 9.75 -9.10 -12.97
C ASP A 136 8.46 -8.50 -12.38
N LEU A 137 7.28 -8.96 -12.83
CA LEU A 137 6.00 -8.61 -12.22
C LEU A 137 5.86 -9.14 -10.77
N LEU A 138 6.70 -10.08 -10.32
CA LEU A 138 6.77 -10.49 -8.91
C LEU A 138 7.65 -9.56 -8.05
N ASP A 139 8.43 -8.67 -8.66
CA ASP A 139 9.11 -7.60 -7.94
C ASP A 139 8.09 -6.54 -7.51
N PRO A 140 7.96 -6.24 -6.20
CA PRO A 140 6.95 -5.29 -5.74
C PRO A 140 7.09 -3.90 -6.36
N ARG A 141 8.32 -3.42 -6.56
CA ARG A 141 8.56 -2.08 -7.10
C ARG A 141 8.15 -2.02 -8.57
N THR A 142 8.55 -3.01 -9.36
CA THR A 142 8.13 -3.13 -10.76
C THR A 142 6.61 -3.26 -10.89
N ASN A 143 5.99 -4.09 -10.06
CA ASN A 143 4.54 -4.31 -10.11
C ASN A 143 3.74 -3.03 -9.77
N ILE A 144 4.17 -2.28 -8.75
CA ILE A 144 3.58 -0.98 -8.39
C ILE A 144 3.76 0.03 -9.53
N ARG A 145 4.94 0.07 -10.16
CA ARG A 145 5.19 0.95 -11.32
C ARG A 145 4.21 0.67 -12.45
N VAL A 146 4.09 -0.59 -12.87
CA VAL A 146 3.22 -0.99 -13.99
C VAL A 146 1.75 -0.70 -13.67
N ALA A 147 1.31 -0.96 -12.43
CA ALA A 147 -0.04 -0.61 -11.99
C ALA A 147 -0.27 0.91 -12.02
N ALA A 148 0.71 1.71 -11.62
CA ALA A 148 0.63 3.17 -11.66
C ALA A 148 0.59 3.72 -13.09
N ASP A 149 1.36 3.13 -14.02
CA ASP A 149 1.27 3.41 -15.45
C ASP A 149 -0.16 3.13 -15.97
N TYR A 150 -0.70 1.96 -15.67
CA TYR A 150 -2.06 1.60 -16.10
C TYR A 150 -3.15 2.51 -15.51
N LEU A 151 -3.07 2.84 -14.22
CA LEU A 151 -3.99 3.78 -13.56
C LEU A 151 -3.94 5.17 -14.19
N LYS A 152 -2.76 5.61 -14.63
CA LYS A 152 -2.58 6.88 -15.33
C LYS A 152 -3.21 6.84 -16.72
N ASP A 153 -3.05 5.74 -17.44
CA ASP A 153 -3.66 5.55 -18.77
C ASP A 153 -5.20 5.51 -18.70
N LEU A 154 -5.75 4.91 -17.63
CA LEU A 154 -7.19 4.87 -17.37
C LEU A 154 -7.78 6.24 -16.96
N LYS A 155 -6.96 7.22 -16.62
CA LYS A 155 -7.40 8.46 -15.99
C LYS A 155 -8.17 9.36 -16.96
N THR A 156 -9.47 9.12 -17.05
CA THR A 156 -10.39 9.92 -17.85
C THR A 156 -10.96 11.06 -17.01
N ASN A 157 -10.78 12.31 -17.45
CA ASN A 157 -11.42 13.51 -16.87
C ASN A 157 -11.23 13.70 -15.36
N ARG A 158 -10.12 13.23 -14.80
CA ARG A 158 -9.82 13.29 -13.34
C ARG A 158 -10.87 12.60 -12.46
N ASN A 159 -11.70 11.71 -13.00
CA ASN A 159 -12.68 10.96 -12.22
C ASN A 159 -12.03 9.75 -11.54
N ILE A 160 -11.52 9.95 -10.33
CA ILE A 160 -10.81 8.91 -9.56
C ILE A 160 -11.70 7.68 -9.31
N THR A 161 -12.98 7.89 -9.00
CA THR A 161 -13.95 6.80 -8.82
C THR A 161 -14.01 5.92 -10.07
N LYS A 162 -14.11 6.52 -11.26
CA LYS A 162 -14.12 5.78 -12.52
C LYS A 162 -12.79 5.07 -12.76
N THR A 163 -11.66 5.75 -12.55
CA THR A 163 -10.33 5.14 -12.72
C THR A 163 -10.13 3.91 -11.83
N VAL A 164 -10.52 3.97 -10.56
CA VAL A 164 -10.44 2.83 -9.63
C VAL A 164 -11.40 1.70 -10.04
N SER A 165 -12.61 2.04 -10.50
CA SER A 165 -13.56 1.07 -11.06
C SER A 165 -13.00 0.36 -12.29
N ASP A 166 -12.44 1.11 -13.23
CA ASP A 166 -11.90 0.60 -14.49
C ASP A 166 -10.61 -0.21 -14.28
N TYR A 167 -9.83 0.07 -13.23
CA TYR A 167 -8.66 -0.73 -12.89
C TYR A 167 -9.02 -2.20 -12.71
N HIS A 168 -10.12 -2.47 -12.02
CA HIS A 168 -10.58 -3.83 -11.73
C HIS A 168 -11.51 -4.41 -12.81
N SER A 169 -12.37 -3.60 -13.41
CA SER A 169 -13.44 -4.10 -14.28
C SER A 169 -13.87 -3.08 -15.33
N PRO A 170 -13.03 -2.80 -16.34
CA PRO A 170 -13.32 -1.76 -17.34
C PRO A 170 -14.56 -2.09 -18.19
N SER A 171 -14.86 -3.38 -18.38
CA SER A 171 -16.02 -3.86 -19.16
C SER A 171 -17.24 -4.22 -18.30
N ASN A 172 -17.20 -4.04 -16.97
CA ASN A 172 -18.30 -4.37 -16.07
C ASN A 172 -18.49 -3.29 -14.97
N PRO A 173 -19.29 -2.25 -15.24
CA PRO A 173 -19.48 -1.13 -14.32
C PRO A 173 -20.03 -1.53 -12.95
N ALA A 174 -20.92 -2.53 -12.87
CA ALA A 174 -21.50 -2.95 -11.60
C ALA A 174 -20.43 -3.53 -10.66
N ARG A 175 -19.56 -4.41 -11.17
CA ARG A 175 -18.42 -4.93 -10.41
C ARG A 175 -17.43 -3.83 -10.02
N GLY A 176 -17.20 -2.87 -10.91
CA GLY A 176 -16.33 -1.73 -10.63
C GLY A 176 -16.84 -0.83 -9.50
N ILE A 177 -18.16 -0.62 -9.39
CA ILE A 177 -18.76 0.16 -8.29
C ILE A 177 -18.57 -0.56 -6.94
N ASP A 178 -18.83 -1.86 -6.88
CA ASP A 178 -18.60 -2.67 -5.68
C ASP A 178 -17.12 -2.60 -5.25
N TYR A 179 -16.22 -2.69 -6.22
CA TYR A 179 -14.78 -2.57 -6.01
C TYR A 179 -14.41 -1.22 -5.39
N VAL A 180 -14.90 -0.11 -5.95
CA VAL A 180 -14.67 1.24 -5.38
C VAL A 180 -15.16 1.33 -3.93
N GLY A 181 -16.31 0.73 -3.62
CA GLY A 181 -16.82 0.67 -2.24
C GLY A 181 -15.85 -0.01 -1.28
N LYS A 182 -15.16 -1.07 -1.72
CA LYS A 182 -14.13 -1.77 -0.92
C LYS A 182 -12.88 -0.91 -0.77
N ILE A 183 -12.41 -0.26 -1.84
CA ILE A 183 -11.22 0.61 -1.78
C ILE A 183 -11.44 1.77 -0.81
N LYS A 184 -12.61 2.43 -0.83
CA LYS A 184 -12.95 3.48 0.13
C LYS A 184 -12.92 3.02 1.59
N ARG A 185 -13.27 1.75 1.86
CA ARG A 185 -13.15 1.18 3.22
C ARG A 185 -11.70 1.03 3.63
N TYR A 186 -10.83 0.55 2.73
CA TYR A 186 -9.39 0.47 3.00
C TYR A 186 -8.78 1.85 3.18
N GLU A 187 -9.10 2.82 2.33
CA GLU A 187 -8.65 4.21 2.48
C GLU A 187 -8.98 4.76 3.87
N LYS A 188 -10.21 4.56 4.34
CA LYS A 188 -10.62 4.98 5.69
C LYS A 188 -9.76 4.32 6.77
N ILE A 189 -9.59 2.99 6.71
CA ILE A 189 -8.80 2.23 7.70
C ILE A 189 -7.33 2.67 7.68
N ILE A 190 -6.77 2.85 6.48
CA ILE A 190 -5.39 3.30 6.29
C ILE A 190 -5.25 4.67 6.92
N ASN A 191 -6.06 5.66 6.53
CA ASN A 191 -6.00 7.01 7.08
C ASN A 191 -6.26 7.08 8.60
N GLU A 192 -7.02 6.15 9.18
CA GLU A 192 -7.26 6.08 10.64
C GLU A 192 -6.08 5.48 11.40
N LYS A 193 -5.45 4.42 10.89
CA LYS A 193 -4.25 3.80 11.50
C LYS A 193 -3.01 4.66 11.39
N ILE A 194 -3.10 5.70 10.58
CA ILE A 194 -2.02 6.55 10.18
C ILE A 194 -2.10 7.95 10.84
N LYS A 195 -3.23 8.30 11.46
CA LYS A 195 -3.35 9.47 12.34
C LYS A 195 -2.73 9.22 13.70
#